data_AF-A0A0F9LG47-F1
#
_entry.id   AF-A0A0F9LG47-F1
#
_cell.length_a   1.000
_cell.length_b   1.000
_cell.length_c   1.000
_cell.angle_alpha   90.00
_cell.angle_beta   90.00
_cell.angle_gamma   90.00
#
_symmetry.space_group_name_H-M   'P 1'
#
loop_
_entity.id
_entity.type
_entity.pdbx_description
1 polymer ?
#
loop_
_entity_poly.entity_id
_entity_poly.type
_entity_poly.pdbx_seq_one_letter_code
_entity_poly.pdbx_strand_id
1 'polypeptide(L)'
;MPFFTNTALAGQKPTSAVLVKKGKKYYLNIQVKETVPDPDEPTGTLGVDLGIKNIATLSDGTSFGGETLNAYRLKQHKTRKSLQSKADTGSKSTRKNTRRVLNRLSGKERRHQRQVNHEISKHVVETAHAANQAIALEDLEGIRERTNRRLRKSQRGLHNSWAFHQLKTFIGYKALRAGVEVVAVNPAWTSQTCSCCFHIGSRKGSRFTCSNCGAAMDADLNASINIAAVGGSVTIREYSSLSCPLPQRMAVAAG
;
A
#
# COMPACT_ATOMS: atom_id res chain seq x y z
N MET A 1 11.93 18.95 38.59
CA MET A 1 11.39 18.76 37.22
C MET A 1 11.70 17.34 36.79
N PRO A 2 10.71 16.45 36.61
CA PRO A 2 11.01 15.07 36.28
C PRO A 2 11.45 15.01 34.81
N PHE A 3 12.71 14.67 34.61
CA PHE A 3 13.25 14.33 33.30
C PHE A 3 12.45 13.15 32.75
N PHE A 4 11.97 13.26 31.52
CA PHE A 4 11.39 12.15 30.77
C PHE A 4 12.47 11.07 30.59
N THR A 5 12.58 10.10 31.50
CA THR A 5 13.39 8.90 31.28
C THR A 5 12.60 7.97 30.37
N ASN A 6 12.52 8.33 29.10
CA ASN A 6 11.97 7.46 28.08
C ASN A 6 13.00 6.35 27.83
N THR A 7 12.76 5.17 28.42
CA THR A 7 13.56 3.95 28.22
C THR A 7 13.59 3.49 26.76
N ALA A 8 12.75 4.06 25.88
CA ALA A 8 12.72 3.74 24.46
C ALA A 8 14.05 3.97 23.70
N LEU A 9 14.96 4.78 24.24
CA LEU A 9 16.29 5.01 23.65
C LEU A 9 17.44 4.37 24.46
N ALA A 10 17.12 3.62 25.51
CA ALA A 10 18.14 2.96 26.32
C ALA A 10 18.92 1.96 25.45
N GLY A 11 20.25 2.07 25.47
CA GLY A 11 21.15 1.21 24.68
C GLY A 11 21.29 1.58 23.20
N GLN A 12 20.58 2.59 22.70
CA GLN A 12 20.70 3.05 21.32
C GLN A 12 21.75 4.16 21.19
N LYS A 13 22.34 4.31 19.99
CA LYS A 13 23.30 5.37 19.66
C LYS A 13 22.67 6.38 18.70
N PRO A 14 22.08 7.48 19.20
CA PRO A 14 21.53 8.53 18.34
C PRO A 14 22.59 9.14 17.44
N THR A 15 22.27 9.38 16.17
CA THR A 15 23.19 10.01 15.21
C THR A 15 22.90 11.49 15.04
N SER A 16 21.62 11.88 15.00
CA SER A 16 21.22 13.28 14.85
C SER A 16 19.91 13.54 15.60
N ALA A 17 19.69 14.80 15.98
CA ALA A 17 18.44 15.24 16.58
C ALA A 17 17.99 16.55 15.95
N VAL A 18 16.72 16.64 15.57
CA VAL A 18 16.12 17.84 14.97
C VAL A 18 14.98 18.34 15.85
N LEU A 19 15.09 19.56 16.35
CA LEU A 19 14.03 20.23 17.10
C LEU A 19 13.00 20.81 16.11
N VAL A 20 11.75 20.39 16.22
CA VAL A 20 10.65 20.79 15.34
C VAL A 20 9.55 21.44 16.17
N LYS A 21 9.23 22.70 15.88
CA LYS A 21 8.08 23.40 16.48
C LYS A 21 6.83 23.18 15.64
N LYS A 22 5.76 22.65 16.24
CA LYS A 22 4.43 22.51 15.61
C LYS A 22 3.38 23.18 16.47
N GLY A 23 2.93 24.36 16.05
CA GLY A 23 2.02 25.19 16.83
C GLY A 23 2.65 25.62 18.16
N LYS A 24 2.01 25.26 19.26
CA LYS A 24 2.50 25.55 20.63
C LYS A 24 3.36 24.43 21.22
N LYS A 25 3.65 23.36 20.47
CA LYS A 25 4.40 22.19 20.95
C LYS A 25 5.77 22.11 20.28
N TYR A 26 6.76 21.67 21.03
CA TYR A 26 8.09 21.33 20.55
C TYR A 26 8.23 19.80 20.50
N TYR A 27 8.83 19.30 19.43
CA TYR A 27 9.11 17.89 19.21
C TYR A 27 10.61 17.76 18.97
N LEU A 28 11.28 16.82 19.64
CA LEU A 28 12.66 16.47 19.34
C LEU A 28 12.65 15.15 18.57
N ASN A 29 12.98 15.21 17.28
CA ASN A 29 13.08 14.03 16.43
C ASN A 29 14.51 13.49 16.50
N ILE A 30 14.70 12.38 17.18
CA ILE A 30 16.00 11.74 17.35
C ILE A 30 16.11 10.61 16.33
N GLN A 31 17.18 10.60 15.54
CA GLN A 31 17.47 9.56 14.57
C GLN A 31 18.42 8.53 15.17
N VAL A 32 18.08 7.27 15.00
CA VAL A 32 18.89 6.13 15.41
C VAL A 32 19.08 5.24 14.19
N LYS A 33 20.30 4.75 14.01
CA LYS A 33 20.61 3.71 13.01
C LYS A 33 20.30 2.35 13.63
N GLU A 34 19.44 1.59 12.99
CA GLU A 34 19.10 0.21 13.33
C GLU A 34 19.76 -0.68 12.27
N THR A 35 20.46 -1.73 12.72
CA THR A 35 20.94 -2.79 11.82
C THR A 35 19.73 -3.63 11.43
N VAL A 36 19.42 -3.67 10.14
CA VAL A 36 18.35 -4.51 9.60
C VAL A 36 18.92 -5.87 9.20
N PRO A 37 18.15 -6.97 9.35
CA PRO A 37 18.58 -8.27 8.84
C PRO A 37 18.67 -8.23 7.31
N ASP A 38 19.55 -9.07 6.75
CA ASP A 38 19.52 -9.33 5.32
C ASP A 38 18.21 -10.06 4.95
N PRO A 39 17.69 -9.88 3.73
CA PRO A 39 16.47 -10.56 3.32
C PRO A 39 16.63 -12.08 3.34
N ASP A 40 15.65 -12.79 3.87
CA ASP A 40 15.59 -14.25 3.79
C ASP A 40 15.41 -14.71 2.33
N GLU A 41 15.91 -15.91 2.00
CA GLU A 41 15.65 -16.50 0.69
C GLU A 41 14.18 -16.93 0.57
N PRO A 42 13.37 -16.27 -0.28
CA PRO A 42 11.95 -16.48 -0.30
C PRO A 42 11.59 -17.79 -1.02
N THR A 43 10.73 -18.59 -0.40
CA THR A 43 10.17 -19.82 -1.01
C THR A 43 8.94 -19.57 -1.89
N GLY A 44 8.42 -18.35 -1.87
CA GLY A 44 7.25 -17.95 -2.64
C GLY A 44 7.10 -16.43 -2.69
N THR A 45 5.99 -15.98 -3.27
CA THR A 45 5.71 -14.55 -3.40
C THR A 45 4.25 -14.26 -3.06
N LEU A 46 4.04 -13.27 -2.18
CA LEU A 46 2.75 -12.70 -1.86
C LEU A 46 2.49 -11.50 -2.77
N GLY A 47 1.54 -11.63 -3.69
CA GLY A 47 1.14 -10.55 -4.57
C GLY A 47 0.14 -9.63 -3.91
N VAL A 48 0.35 -8.32 -4.05
CA VAL A 48 -0.50 -7.28 -3.43
C VAL A 48 -1.02 -6.33 -4.51
N ASP A 49 -2.29 -6.49 -4.87
CA ASP A 49 -2.99 -5.54 -5.73
C ASP A 49 -3.52 -4.38 -4.88
N LEU A 50 -3.34 -3.14 -5.35
CA LEU A 50 -3.74 -1.94 -4.62
C LEU A 50 -4.85 -1.19 -5.36
N GLY A 51 -6.01 -1.06 -4.73
CA GLY A 51 -7.19 -0.45 -5.33
C GLY A 51 -7.83 0.67 -4.51
N ILE A 52 -8.96 1.16 -5.02
CA ILE A 52 -9.80 2.19 -4.36
C ILE A 52 -11.01 1.56 -3.66
N LYS A 53 -11.60 0.53 -4.28
CA LYS A 53 -12.69 -0.25 -3.70
C LYS A 53 -12.13 -1.12 -2.57
N ASN A 54 -11.16 -1.96 -2.91
CA ASN A 54 -10.32 -2.70 -1.98
C ASN A 54 -8.99 -1.98 -1.88
N ILE A 55 -8.57 -1.63 -0.66
CA ILE A 55 -7.31 -0.92 -0.39
C ILE A 55 -6.12 -1.74 -0.85
N ALA A 56 -6.15 -3.02 -0.49
CA ALA A 56 -5.19 -4.03 -0.85
C ALA A 56 -5.91 -5.37 -0.96
N THR A 57 -5.58 -6.15 -1.97
CA THR A 57 -6.02 -7.55 -2.13
C THR A 57 -4.77 -8.41 -2.27
N LEU A 58 -4.69 -9.45 -1.44
CA LEU A 58 -3.56 -10.37 -1.38
C LEU A 58 -3.85 -11.63 -2.19
N SER A 59 -2.80 -12.24 -2.73
CA SER A 59 -2.89 -13.48 -3.51
C SER A 59 -3.34 -14.70 -2.69
N ASP A 60 -3.32 -14.61 -1.36
CA ASP A 60 -3.88 -15.62 -0.44
C ASP A 60 -5.41 -15.52 -0.27
N GLY A 61 -6.05 -14.54 -0.92
CA GLY A 61 -7.50 -14.29 -0.85
C GLY A 61 -7.90 -13.23 0.18
N THR A 62 -7.00 -12.78 1.04
CA THR A 62 -7.27 -11.72 2.01
C THR A 62 -7.48 -10.38 1.30
N SER A 63 -8.56 -9.66 1.65
CA SER A 63 -8.85 -8.35 1.07
C SER A 63 -9.17 -7.31 2.14
N PHE A 64 -8.65 -6.11 1.94
CA PHE A 64 -8.87 -4.97 2.83
C PHE A 64 -9.87 -4.01 2.20
N GLY A 65 -11.13 -4.06 2.61
CA GLY A 65 -12.18 -3.20 2.07
C GLY A 65 -11.92 -1.70 2.35
N GLY A 66 -12.17 -0.85 1.35
CA GLY A 66 -12.06 0.60 1.46
C GLY A 66 -13.33 1.31 1.94
N GLU A 67 -14.42 0.57 2.15
CA GLU A 67 -15.76 1.11 2.41
C GLU A 67 -15.82 1.98 3.67
N THR A 68 -15.26 1.49 4.78
CA THR A 68 -15.23 2.20 6.07
C THR A 68 -14.45 3.52 5.95
N LEU A 69 -13.29 3.48 5.30
CA LEU A 69 -12.47 4.66 5.05
C LEU A 69 -13.19 5.65 4.12
N ASN A 70 -13.84 5.16 3.07
CA ASN A 70 -14.59 6.00 2.12
C ASN A 70 -15.82 6.65 2.79
N ALA A 71 -16.54 5.91 3.64
CA ALA A 71 -17.63 6.47 4.45
C ALA A 71 -17.12 7.55 5.41
N TYR A 72 -15.96 7.31 6.05
CA TYR A 72 -15.30 8.30 6.90
C TYR A 72 -14.93 9.57 6.09
N ARG A 73 -14.31 9.43 4.92
CA ARG A 73 -13.97 10.58 4.05
C ARG A 73 -15.21 11.36 3.63
N LEU A 74 -16.27 10.68 3.26
CA LEU A 74 -17.53 11.32 2.86
C LEU A 74 -18.13 12.14 4.03
N LYS A 75 -18.13 11.58 5.24
CA LYS A 75 -18.56 12.29 6.46
C LYS A 75 -17.72 13.54 6.70
N GLN A 76 -16.39 13.42 6.65
CA GLN A 76 -15.48 14.55 6.83
C GLN A 76 -15.64 15.62 5.74
N HIS A 77 -15.88 15.21 4.49
CA HIS A 77 -16.16 16.12 3.39
C HIS A 77 -17.46 16.90 3.61
N LYS A 78 -18.56 16.22 3.96
CA LYS A 78 -19.86 16.87 4.27
C LYS A 78 -19.72 17.88 5.41
N THR A 79 -19.04 17.50 6.49
CA THR A 79 -18.78 18.42 7.62
C THR A 79 -17.97 19.63 7.19
N ARG A 80 -16.88 19.45 6.43
CA ARG A 80 -16.07 20.58 5.93
C ARG A 80 -16.87 21.49 5.02
N LYS A 81 -17.66 20.94 4.08
CA LYS A 81 -18.49 21.73 3.17
C LYS A 81 -19.52 22.58 3.93
N SER A 82 -20.19 21.99 4.91
CA SER A 82 -21.14 22.71 5.77
C SER A 82 -20.47 23.84 6.56
N LEU A 83 -19.31 23.57 7.16
CA LEU A 83 -18.54 24.59 7.85
C LEU A 83 -18.08 25.69 6.90
N GLN A 84 -17.54 25.34 5.73
CA GLN A 84 -17.08 26.34 4.75
C GLN A 84 -18.22 27.28 4.33
N SER A 85 -19.39 26.73 4.00
CA SER A 85 -20.57 27.53 3.67
C SER A 85 -20.95 28.51 4.79
N LYS A 86 -20.95 28.07 6.06
CA LYS A 86 -21.20 28.95 7.23
C LYS A 86 -20.09 29.99 7.43
N ALA A 87 -18.86 29.71 7.01
CA ALA A 87 -17.76 30.67 7.05
C ALA A 87 -17.84 31.71 5.92
N ASP A 88 -18.51 31.39 4.82
CA ASP A 88 -18.64 32.30 3.68
C ASP A 88 -19.84 33.24 3.87
N THR A 89 -20.96 32.75 4.45
CA THR A 89 -22.20 33.54 4.63
C THR A 89 -22.43 34.09 6.04
N GLY A 90 -21.63 33.67 7.03
CA GLY A 90 -21.87 33.97 8.44
C GLY A 90 -21.39 35.35 8.92
N SER A 91 -21.92 35.78 10.07
CA SER A 91 -21.46 36.96 10.81
C SER A 91 -19.97 36.86 11.20
N LYS A 92 -19.33 37.98 11.57
CA LYS A 92 -17.91 38.00 11.98
C LYS A 92 -17.58 36.97 13.07
N SER A 93 -18.48 36.78 14.04
CA SER A 93 -18.33 35.79 15.11
C SER A 93 -18.42 34.35 14.58
N THR A 94 -19.43 34.06 13.75
CA THR A 94 -19.61 32.75 13.11
C THR A 94 -18.40 32.37 12.27
N ARG A 95 -17.87 33.29 11.46
CA ARG A 95 -16.67 33.06 10.65
C ARG A 95 -15.46 32.68 11.50
N LYS A 96 -15.23 33.41 12.59
CA LYS A 96 -14.14 33.15 13.55
C LYS A 96 -14.27 31.76 14.19
N ASN A 97 -15.46 31.41 14.67
CA ASN A 97 -15.70 30.13 15.35
C ASN A 97 -15.58 28.95 14.38
N THR A 98 -16.15 29.08 13.18
CA THR A 98 -16.08 28.05 12.15
C THR A 98 -14.65 27.78 11.68
N ARG A 99 -13.83 28.83 11.48
CA ARG A 99 -12.39 28.67 11.16
C ARG A 99 -11.63 27.95 12.28
N ARG A 100 -11.95 28.21 13.55
CA ARG A 100 -11.37 27.46 14.68
C ARG A 100 -11.72 25.97 14.62
N VAL A 101 -12.98 25.64 14.29
CA VAL A 101 -13.41 24.24 14.12
C VAL A 101 -12.70 23.58 12.94
N LEU A 102 -12.60 24.25 11.78
CA LEU A 102 -11.87 23.75 10.62
C LEU A 102 -10.39 23.46 10.96
N ASN A 103 -9.74 24.36 11.69
CA ASN A 103 -8.37 24.17 12.17
C ASN A 103 -8.26 22.96 13.10
N ARG A 104 -9.23 22.75 14.01
CA ARG A 104 -9.28 21.56 14.89
C ARG A 104 -9.49 20.26 14.12
N LEU A 105 -10.27 20.29 13.04
CA LEU A 105 -10.51 19.12 12.18
C LEU A 105 -9.37 18.84 11.21
N SER A 106 -8.50 19.82 10.96
CA SER A 106 -7.38 19.72 10.03
C SER A 106 -6.49 18.50 10.32
N GLY A 107 -6.21 17.75 9.26
CA GLY A 107 -5.36 16.56 9.30
C GLY A 107 -5.97 15.34 10.00
N LYS A 108 -7.20 15.37 10.51
CA LYS A 108 -7.86 14.17 11.09
C LYS A 108 -7.98 13.04 10.07
N GLU A 109 -8.47 13.36 8.88
CA GLU A 109 -8.61 12.42 7.76
C GLU A 109 -7.28 11.79 7.37
N ARG A 110 -6.24 12.62 7.21
CA ARG A 110 -4.89 12.13 6.93
C ARG A 110 -4.36 11.20 8.01
N ARG A 111 -4.62 11.49 9.29
CA ARG A 111 -4.18 10.62 10.41
C ARG A 111 -4.93 9.30 10.42
N HIS A 112 -6.24 9.32 10.16
CA HIS A 112 -7.04 8.10 10.08
C HIS A 112 -6.60 7.21 8.93
N GLN A 113 -6.44 7.76 7.72
CA GLN A 113 -5.89 7.01 6.58
C GLN A 113 -4.48 6.48 6.85
N ARG A 114 -3.63 7.27 7.51
CA ARG A 114 -2.30 6.82 7.92
C ARG A 114 -2.36 5.63 8.87
N GLN A 115 -3.30 5.63 9.82
CA GLN A 115 -3.51 4.51 10.74
C GLN A 115 -3.93 3.25 9.99
N VAL A 116 -4.94 3.35 9.12
CA VAL A 116 -5.39 2.23 8.26
C VAL A 116 -4.22 1.67 7.44
N ASN A 117 -3.43 2.54 6.80
CA ASN A 117 -2.25 2.10 6.05
C ASN A 117 -1.20 1.44 6.94
N HIS A 118 -1.02 1.87 8.18
CA HIS A 118 -0.12 1.21 9.14
C HIS A 118 -0.63 -0.17 9.54
N GLU A 119 -1.93 -0.36 9.72
CA GLU A 119 -2.52 -1.67 10.04
C GLU A 119 -2.36 -2.63 8.87
N ILE A 120 -2.72 -2.21 7.66
CA ILE A 120 -2.61 -3.03 6.45
C ILE A 120 -1.16 -3.39 6.16
N SER A 121 -0.24 -2.41 6.12
CA SER A 121 1.18 -2.71 5.89
C SER A 121 1.80 -3.59 6.95
N LYS A 122 1.30 -3.56 8.20
CA LYS A 122 1.77 -4.46 9.26
C LYS A 122 1.34 -5.89 8.93
N HIS A 123 0.04 -6.07 8.65
CA HIS A 123 -0.51 -7.37 8.32
C HIS A 123 0.16 -8.00 7.09
N VAL A 124 0.32 -7.23 5.99
CA VAL A 124 0.96 -7.74 4.77
C VAL A 124 2.37 -8.28 5.03
N VAL A 125 3.17 -7.56 5.82
CA VAL A 125 4.53 -7.99 6.16
C VAL A 125 4.53 -9.18 7.10
N GLU A 126 3.63 -9.22 8.08
CA GLU A 126 3.49 -10.37 8.99
C GLU A 126 3.07 -11.64 8.24
N THR A 127 2.13 -11.53 7.31
CA THR A 127 1.69 -12.65 6.47
C THR A 127 2.83 -13.18 5.59
N ALA A 128 3.54 -12.27 4.90
CA ALA A 128 4.65 -12.65 4.04
C ALA A 128 5.80 -13.30 4.82
N HIS A 129 6.18 -12.70 5.96
CA HIS A 129 7.20 -13.24 6.85
C HIS A 129 6.82 -14.62 7.40
N ALA A 130 5.59 -14.79 7.88
CA ALA A 130 5.13 -16.07 8.43
C ALA A 130 5.13 -17.22 7.39
N ALA A 131 4.94 -16.89 6.11
CA ALA A 131 4.95 -17.85 5.01
C ALA A 131 6.32 -17.98 4.31
N ASN A 132 7.37 -17.29 4.77
CA ASN A 132 8.66 -17.19 4.09
C ASN A 132 8.54 -16.79 2.60
N GLN A 133 7.77 -15.73 2.36
CA GLN A 133 7.48 -15.20 1.02
C GLN A 133 8.02 -13.79 0.83
N ALA A 134 8.48 -13.49 -0.38
CA ALA A 134 8.71 -12.12 -0.82
C ALA A 134 7.37 -11.40 -1.07
N ILE A 135 7.37 -10.07 -1.06
CA ILE A 135 6.19 -9.25 -1.36
C ILE A 135 6.32 -8.66 -2.76
N ALA A 136 5.33 -8.88 -3.62
CA ALA A 136 5.24 -8.24 -4.93
C ALA A 136 4.16 -7.16 -4.94
N LEU A 137 4.53 -5.94 -5.35
CA LEU A 137 3.65 -4.77 -5.40
C LEU A 137 3.65 -4.17 -6.81
N GLU A 138 2.51 -3.67 -7.27
CA GLU A 138 2.49 -2.92 -8.53
C GLU A 138 3.26 -1.60 -8.44
N ASP A 139 3.99 -1.29 -9.52
CA ASP A 139 4.56 0.02 -9.73
C ASP A 139 3.52 1.01 -10.26
N LEU A 140 2.81 1.62 -9.33
CA LEU A 140 1.83 2.67 -9.57
C LEU A 140 2.43 4.07 -9.82
N GLU A 141 3.69 4.19 -10.23
CA GLU A 141 4.23 5.49 -10.64
C GLU A 141 3.40 6.12 -11.78
N GLY A 142 3.16 7.43 -11.70
CA GLY A 142 2.36 8.16 -12.69
C GLY A 142 0.84 7.87 -12.68
N ILE A 143 0.32 7.11 -11.69
CA ILE A 143 -1.12 6.74 -11.66
C ILE A 143 -2.02 7.98 -11.50
N ARG A 144 -1.57 9.01 -10.80
CA ARG A 144 -2.35 10.23 -10.54
C ARG A 144 -2.55 11.02 -11.83
N GLU A 145 -1.49 11.21 -12.60
CA GLU A 145 -1.48 11.89 -13.89
C GLU A 145 -2.40 11.15 -14.87
N ARG A 146 -2.24 9.83 -14.98
CA ARG A 146 -3.08 8.97 -15.83
C ARG A 146 -4.56 9.07 -15.45
N THR A 147 -4.85 9.03 -14.15
CA THR A 147 -6.20 9.10 -13.61
C THR A 147 -6.84 10.46 -13.87
N ASN A 148 -6.10 11.56 -13.66
CA ASN A 148 -6.59 12.91 -13.89
C ASN A 148 -6.88 13.17 -15.38
N ARG A 149 -6.13 12.57 -16.31
CA ARG A 149 -6.42 12.65 -17.75
C ARG A 149 -7.70 11.92 -18.14
N ARG A 150 -7.97 10.74 -17.56
CA ARG A 150 -9.09 9.87 -17.96
C ARG A 150 -10.41 10.20 -17.23
N LEU A 151 -10.35 10.64 -15.98
CA LEU A 151 -11.54 10.80 -15.15
C LEU A 151 -12.13 12.21 -15.18
N ARG A 152 -13.45 12.27 -15.04
CA ARG A 152 -14.21 13.51 -14.83
C ARG A 152 -13.84 14.14 -13.49
N LYS A 153 -13.96 15.47 -13.38
CA LYS A 153 -13.63 16.24 -12.16
C LYS A 153 -14.31 15.70 -10.90
N SER A 154 -15.54 15.21 -11.02
CA SER A 154 -16.32 14.61 -9.93
C SER A 154 -15.70 13.31 -9.38
N GLN A 155 -15.01 12.54 -10.21
CA GLN A 155 -14.40 11.25 -9.83
C GLN A 155 -12.96 11.42 -9.31
N ARG A 156 -12.25 12.47 -9.77
CA ARG A 156 -10.86 12.75 -9.38
C ARG A 156 -10.66 12.88 -7.86
N GLY A 157 -11.64 13.42 -7.14
CA GLY A 157 -11.53 13.63 -5.69
C GLY A 157 -11.28 12.33 -4.91
N LEU A 158 -12.00 11.26 -5.25
CA LEU A 158 -11.83 9.96 -4.60
C LEU A 158 -10.47 9.35 -4.95
N HIS A 159 -10.12 9.32 -6.24
CA HIS A 159 -8.86 8.73 -6.70
C HIS A 159 -7.62 9.47 -6.17
N ASN A 160 -7.65 10.81 -6.15
CA ASN A 160 -6.54 11.62 -5.65
C ASN A 160 -6.43 11.62 -4.13
N SER A 161 -7.52 11.31 -3.41
CA SER A 161 -7.48 11.14 -1.95
C SER A 161 -6.74 9.87 -1.53
N TRP A 162 -6.45 8.97 -2.47
CA TRP A 162 -5.76 7.74 -2.16
C TRP A 162 -4.24 7.93 -2.02
N ALA A 163 -3.68 7.23 -1.06
CA ALA A 163 -2.27 7.34 -0.67
C ALA A 163 -1.52 6.03 -0.91
N PHE A 164 -1.62 5.50 -2.15
CA PHE A 164 -0.91 4.28 -2.57
C PHE A 164 0.57 4.33 -2.22
N HIS A 165 1.23 5.44 -2.55
CA HIS A 165 2.62 5.66 -2.21
C HIS A 165 2.89 5.52 -0.70
N GLN A 166 2.02 6.05 0.16
CA GLN A 166 2.20 5.93 1.61
C GLN A 166 2.14 4.47 2.06
N LEU A 167 1.18 3.70 1.54
CA LEU A 167 1.07 2.28 1.87
C LEU A 167 2.30 1.50 1.38
N LYS A 168 2.76 1.74 0.15
CA LYS A 168 4.00 1.15 -0.38
C LYS A 168 5.22 1.51 0.47
N THR A 169 5.39 2.78 0.84
CA THR A 169 6.46 3.20 1.76
C THR A 169 6.37 2.45 3.09
N PHE A 170 5.17 2.25 3.61
CA PHE A 170 4.97 1.57 4.89
C PHE A 170 5.26 0.08 4.83
N ILE A 171 4.92 -0.58 3.72
CA ILE A 171 5.32 -1.96 3.46
C ILE A 171 6.84 -2.03 3.36
N GLY A 172 7.46 -1.17 2.53
CA GLY A 172 8.91 -1.19 2.29
C GLY A 172 9.75 -1.10 3.56
N TYR A 173 9.54 -0.10 4.43
CA TYR A 173 10.36 0.00 5.64
C TYR A 173 10.07 -1.11 6.67
N LYS A 174 8.85 -1.66 6.71
CA LYS A 174 8.51 -2.74 7.64
C LYS A 174 9.06 -4.07 7.18
N ALA A 175 8.97 -4.34 5.88
CA ALA A 175 9.54 -5.50 5.24
C ALA A 175 11.06 -5.50 5.42
N LEU A 176 11.72 -4.36 5.18
CA LEU A 176 13.15 -4.19 5.45
C LEU A 176 13.51 -4.51 6.91
N ARG A 177 12.71 -4.04 7.89
CA ARG A 177 12.94 -4.34 9.31
C ARG A 177 12.66 -5.80 9.68
N ALA A 178 11.89 -6.52 8.87
CA ALA A 178 11.53 -7.91 9.08
C ALA A 178 12.37 -8.89 8.23
N GLY A 179 13.31 -8.42 7.41
CA GLY A 179 14.06 -9.29 6.49
C GLY A 179 13.23 -9.82 5.32
N VAL A 180 12.14 -9.15 4.97
CA VAL A 180 11.27 -9.56 3.86
C VAL A 180 11.63 -8.79 2.59
N GLU A 181 11.94 -9.50 1.52
CA GLU A 181 12.20 -8.90 0.20
C GLU A 181 10.93 -8.29 -0.39
N VAL A 182 11.05 -7.11 -1.01
CA VAL A 182 9.95 -6.43 -1.70
C VAL A 182 10.33 -6.11 -3.13
N VAL A 183 9.52 -6.56 -4.09
CA VAL A 183 9.73 -6.34 -5.51
C VAL A 183 8.60 -5.53 -6.13
N ALA A 184 8.97 -4.58 -6.98
CA ALA A 184 8.04 -3.80 -7.77
C ALA A 184 7.79 -4.48 -9.12
N VAL A 185 6.51 -4.66 -9.47
CA VAL A 185 6.06 -5.32 -10.69
C VAL A 185 5.37 -4.30 -11.60
N ASN A 186 5.62 -4.40 -12.91
CA ASN A 186 4.94 -3.55 -13.88
C ASN A 186 3.42 -3.87 -13.90
N PRO A 187 2.53 -2.89 -13.67
CA PRO A 187 1.07 -3.10 -13.63
C PRO A 187 0.44 -3.41 -15.00
N ALA A 188 1.22 -3.43 -16.08
CA ALA A 188 0.70 -3.72 -17.41
C ALA A 188 0.15 -5.16 -17.48
N TRP A 189 -1.10 -5.30 -17.93
CA TRP A 189 -1.78 -6.57 -18.19
C TRP A 189 -2.08 -7.48 -16.97
N THR A 190 -1.52 -7.21 -15.80
CA THR A 190 -1.75 -7.97 -14.55
C THR A 190 -3.24 -8.22 -14.25
N SER A 191 -4.09 -7.22 -14.48
CA SER A 191 -5.53 -7.32 -14.22
C SER A 191 -6.39 -7.86 -15.37
N GLN A 192 -5.79 -8.11 -16.54
CA GLN A 192 -6.46 -8.67 -17.73
C GLN A 192 -5.99 -10.08 -18.05
N THR A 193 -4.81 -10.49 -17.61
CA THR A 193 -4.29 -11.84 -17.77
C THR A 193 -5.04 -12.80 -16.86
N CYS A 194 -5.40 -14.00 -17.34
CA CYS A 194 -5.95 -15.05 -16.50
C CYS A 194 -4.85 -15.66 -15.63
N SER A 195 -5.03 -15.65 -14.31
CA SER A 195 -4.09 -16.31 -13.39
C SER A 195 -4.00 -17.83 -13.53
N CYS A 196 -5.02 -18.47 -14.11
CA CYS A 196 -5.03 -19.93 -14.29
C CYS A 196 -4.32 -20.41 -15.56
N CYS A 197 -4.39 -19.64 -16.66
CA CYS A 197 -3.91 -20.09 -17.98
C CYS A 197 -3.16 -19.03 -18.78
N PHE A 198 -2.92 -17.85 -18.20
CA PHE A 198 -2.21 -16.71 -18.79
C PHE A 198 -2.80 -16.13 -20.09
N HIS A 199 -3.97 -16.60 -20.52
CA HIS A 199 -4.71 -15.99 -21.61
C HIS A 199 -5.29 -14.63 -21.21
N ILE A 200 -5.33 -13.68 -22.14
CA ILE A 200 -5.98 -12.38 -21.92
C ILE A 200 -7.49 -12.59 -21.81
N GLY A 201 -8.04 -12.37 -20.62
CA GLY A 201 -9.46 -12.45 -20.33
C GLY A 201 -10.18 -11.10 -20.44
N SER A 202 -11.42 -11.08 -19.96
CA SER A 202 -12.26 -9.90 -19.89
C SER A 202 -12.45 -9.47 -18.44
N ARG A 203 -12.13 -8.20 -18.14
CA ARG A 203 -12.45 -7.56 -16.86
C ARG A 203 -13.63 -6.62 -17.03
N LYS A 204 -14.69 -6.84 -16.23
CA LYS A 204 -15.85 -5.95 -16.12
C LYS A 204 -16.05 -5.56 -14.64
N GLY A 205 -15.57 -4.37 -14.27
CA GLY A 205 -15.60 -3.90 -12.89
C GLY A 205 -14.78 -4.80 -11.96
N SER A 206 -15.42 -5.37 -10.93
CA SER A 206 -14.78 -6.32 -10.00
C SER A 206 -14.81 -7.77 -10.48
N ARG A 207 -15.36 -8.06 -11.67
CA ARG A 207 -15.43 -9.44 -12.17
C ARG A 207 -14.43 -9.67 -13.29
N PHE A 208 -13.70 -10.77 -13.20
CA PHE A 208 -12.84 -11.30 -14.25
C PHE A 208 -13.45 -12.59 -14.83
N THR A 209 -13.34 -12.76 -16.15
CA THR A 209 -13.76 -13.98 -16.85
C THR A 209 -12.77 -14.33 -17.96
N CYS A 210 -12.35 -15.59 -18.05
CA CYS A 210 -11.47 -16.10 -19.10
C CYS A 210 -12.25 -16.92 -20.13
N SER A 211 -12.12 -16.57 -21.41
CA SER A 211 -12.72 -17.32 -22.52
C SER A 211 -11.98 -18.63 -22.84
N ASN A 212 -10.70 -18.75 -22.47
CA ASN A 212 -9.88 -19.92 -22.79
C ASN A 212 -10.09 -21.09 -21.82
N CYS A 213 -10.04 -20.83 -20.50
CA CYS A 213 -10.18 -21.87 -19.47
C CYS A 213 -11.49 -21.81 -18.69
N GLY A 214 -12.37 -20.84 -18.97
CA GLY A 214 -13.64 -20.67 -18.28
C GLY A 214 -13.56 -20.07 -16.86
N ALA A 215 -12.36 -19.78 -16.35
CA ALA A 215 -12.20 -19.22 -15.00
C ALA A 215 -12.99 -17.92 -14.82
N ALA A 216 -13.68 -17.80 -13.67
CA ALA A 216 -14.41 -16.61 -13.27
C ALA A 216 -14.17 -16.32 -11.79
N MET A 217 -13.65 -15.13 -11.47
CA MET A 217 -13.28 -14.75 -10.11
C MET A 217 -13.32 -13.24 -9.91
N ASP A 218 -13.04 -12.78 -8.69
CA ASP A 218 -12.84 -11.35 -8.42
C ASP A 218 -11.60 -10.85 -9.18
N ALA A 219 -11.72 -9.69 -9.81
CA ALA A 219 -10.69 -9.14 -10.67
C ALA A 219 -9.45 -8.67 -9.88
N ASP A 220 -9.63 -8.21 -8.64
CA ASP A 220 -8.53 -7.75 -7.79
C ASP A 220 -7.77 -8.99 -7.26
N LEU A 221 -8.49 -10.09 -6.95
CA LEU A 221 -7.85 -11.37 -6.60
C LEU A 221 -7.03 -11.92 -7.78
N ASN A 222 -7.62 -11.98 -8.98
CA ASN A 222 -6.91 -12.42 -10.18
C ASN A 222 -5.64 -11.56 -10.44
N ALA A 223 -5.74 -10.25 -10.28
CA ALA A 223 -4.60 -9.34 -10.41
C ALA A 223 -3.51 -9.65 -9.37
N SER A 224 -3.88 -9.82 -8.10
CA SER A 224 -2.92 -10.14 -7.03
C SER A 224 -2.17 -11.45 -7.29
N ILE A 225 -2.83 -12.48 -7.82
CA ILE A 225 -2.18 -13.75 -8.18
C ILE A 225 -1.20 -13.56 -9.35
N ASN A 226 -1.57 -12.78 -10.37
CA ASN A 226 -0.65 -12.46 -11.46
C ASN A 226 0.55 -11.64 -10.98
N ILE A 227 0.35 -10.67 -10.08
CA ILE A 227 1.43 -9.89 -9.47
C ILE A 227 2.38 -10.81 -8.71
N ALA A 228 1.85 -11.78 -7.95
CA ALA A 228 2.65 -12.80 -7.27
C ALA A 228 3.48 -13.61 -8.26
N ALA A 229 2.87 -14.09 -9.36
CA ALA A 229 3.57 -14.87 -10.38
C ALA A 229 4.72 -14.11 -11.03
N VAL A 230 4.50 -12.84 -11.41
CA VAL A 230 5.54 -11.98 -12.00
C VAL A 230 6.60 -11.59 -10.98
N GLY A 231 6.24 -11.36 -9.72
CA GLY A 231 7.22 -11.13 -8.66
C GLY A 231 8.08 -12.37 -8.38
N GLY A 232 7.47 -13.55 -8.45
CA GLY A 232 8.14 -14.84 -8.29
C GLY A 232 9.20 -15.10 -9.36
N SER A 233 8.99 -14.66 -10.60
CA SER A 233 10.01 -14.80 -11.66
C SER A 233 11.23 -13.91 -11.48
N VAL A 234 11.17 -12.92 -10.59
CA VAL A 234 12.29 -12.04 -10.24
C VAL A 234 12.97 -12.49 -8.94
N THR A 235 12.18 -12.93 -7.97
CA THR A 235 12.65 -13.26 -6.61
C THR A 235 13.11 -14.70 -6.45
N ILE A 236 12.46 -15.64 -7.13
CA ILE A 236 12.75 -17.08 -7.02
C ILE A 236 13.74 -17.46 -8.12
N ARG A 237 14.99 -17.76 -7.73
CA ARG A 237 16.10 -17.97 -8.67
C ARG A 237 16.03 -19.28 -9.47
N GLU A 238 15.29 -20.29 -9.01
CA GLU A 238 15.38 -21.63 -9.62
C GLU A 238 14.08 -22.19 -10.24
N TYR A 239 12.88 -21.74 -9.87
CA TYR A 239 11.64 -22.31 -10.42
C TYR A 239 10.48 -21.30 -10.33
N SER A 240 10.37 -20.38 -11.29
CA SER A 240 9.11 -19.64 -11.45
C SER A 240 8.20 -20.40 -12.43
N SER A 241 6.89 -20.35 -12.21
CA SER A 241 5.90 -20.89 -13.17
C SER A 241 5.93 -20.19 -14.54
N LEU A 242 6.67 -19.08 -14.63
CA LEU A 242 6.88 -18.28 -15.85
C LEU A 242 8.26 -18.51 -16.49
N SER A 243 9.10 -19.36 -15.90
CA SER A 243 10.43 -19.72 -16.42
C SER A 243 10.45 -21.17 -16.88
N CYS A 244 11.10 -21.43 -18.01
CA CYS A 244 11.40 -22.80 -18.43
C CYS A 244 12.51 -23.35 -17.51
N PRO A 245 12.36 -24.53 -16.88
CA PRO A 245 13.47 -25.14 -16.16
C PRO A 245 14.61 -25.38 -17.15
N LEU A 246 15.81 -24.88 -16.83
CA LEU A 246 16.98 -25.24 -17.60
C LEU A 246 17.13 -26.76 -17.54
N PRO A 247 17.26 -27.47 -18.68
CA PRO A 247 17.55 -28.89 -18.64
C PRO A 247 18.83 -29.03 -17.80
N GLN A 248 18.76 -29.81 -16.72
CA GLN A 248 19.92 -30.16 -15.91
C GLN A 248 21.00 -30.57 -16.90
N ARG A 249 22.14 -29.85 -16.88
CA ARG A 249 23.30 -30.18 -17.71
C ARG A 249 23.46 -31.69 -17.62
N MET A 250 23.23 -32.39 -18.74
CA MET A 250 23.48 -33.82 -18.82
C MET A 250 24.88 -34.01 -18.26
N ALA A 251 24.99 -34.81 -17.20
CA ALA A 251 26.27 -35.18 -16.64
C ALA A 251 27.12 -35.64 -17.82
N VAL A 252 28.16 -34.86 -18.14
CA VAL A 252 29.17 -35.29 -19.09
C VAL A 252 29.80 -36.49 -18.40
N ALA A 253 29.43 -37.69 -18.86
CA ALA A 253 30.08 -38.91 -18.45
C ALA A 253 31.57 -38.72 -18.75
N ALA A 254 32.38 -38.69 -17.69
CA ALA A 254 33.81 -38.79 -17.83
C ALA A 254 34.11 -40.19 -18.39
N GLY A 255 34.55 -40.22 -19.65
CA GLY A 255 35.12 -41.36 -20.34
C GLY A 255 36.49 -40.96 -20.87
#